data_AF-A0A1Q6UKU8-F1
#
_entry.id   AF-A0A1Q6UKU8-F1
#
_cell.length_a   1.000
_cell.length_b   1.000
_cell.length_c   1.000
_cell.angle_alpha   90.00
_cell.angle_beta   90.00
_cell.angle_gamma   90.00
#
_symmetry.space_group_name_H-M   'P 1'
#
loop_
_entity.id
_entity.type
_entity.pdbx_description
1 polymer ?
#
loop_
_entity_poly.entity_id
_entity_poly.type
_entity_poly.pdbx_seq_one_letter_code
_entity_poly.pdbx_strand_id
1 'polypeptide(L)'
;MKIAITFAALAAASAASFGAQTVFVAPGGSDSEGLGTKEKPFASLNRAIKEFYSSKPGDFEICVAEGEYFFSKGVSIVAQHTDGKTLSIAGPNFSGEPKARFIGGIKIPAKYLEKVSDKETLSKIPGDAEGVLYKIDLKKFGVSEVGKVEKRGWGSWKTNGNPLETEAFFNRSPMTPARYPNDDSLLKIGEVLDTGKVTDFAASDSYEQEDKSVRGATFKYDFDRPSRWVGAPDAYLRGNFSVGWAYDQIKIKKIDPAAKTITLADPHAYGVRSNTPPKGSRLYVDRADLKVRGYQAFNLIEELDRVGEYYIDRENLVFYTMLASAPKEGDAFYFSLAPDPIITMWNASNVKIRNIEFAVTRNSPIKGSYCNGVEIDKCAFRSCGKPFALDGVSYKKPEEKDCATFVSKNNKITNCKFFDNAMGGARIGGGNKRNLEKSNVLVYNCDFRRNALRLTVGGSALSISGVGVRVANCHISDQRQATFGFTGNDHLIENNLFER
;
A
#
# COMPACT_ATOMS: atom_id res chain seq x y z
N MET A 1 -49.47 -16.94 -69.18
CA MET A 1 -49.28 -16.71 -67.73
C MET A 1 -48.16 -17.62 -67.24
N LYS A 2 -47.00 -17.08 -66.87
CA LYS A 2 -45.88 -17.83 -66.27
C LYS A 2 -46.02 -17.75 -64.75
N ILE A 3 -46.10 -18.90 -64.08
CA ILE A 3 -46.09 -19.01 -62.62
C ILE A 3 -44.62 -19.07 -62.18
N ALA A 4 -44.17 -18.07 -61.42
CA ALA A 4 -42.86 -18.06 -60.79
C ALA A 4 -42.97 -18.73 -59.42
N ILE A 5 -42.19 -19.79 -59.20
CA ILE A 5 -42.02 -20.46 -57.92
C ILE A 5 -40.83 -19.80 -57.22
N THR A 6 -41.10 -19.06 -56.14
CA THR A 6 -40.06 -18.45 -55.30
C THR A 6 -39.70 -19.42 -54.18
N PHE A 7 -38.47 -19.95 -54.20
CA PHE A 7 -37.90 -20.69 -53.07
C PHE A 7 -37.46 -19.72 -51.98
N ALA A 8 -38.09 -19.78 -50.80
CA ALA A 8 -37.63 -19.10 -49.60
C ALA A 8 -36.59 -19.98 -48.89
N ALA A 9 -35.31 -19.59 -48.93
CA ALA A 9 -34.26 -20.19 -48.13
C ALA A 9 -34.36 -19.67 -46.69
N LEU A 10 -34.79 -20.52 -45.75
CA LEU A 10 -34.73 -20.26 -44.32
C LEU A 10 -33.26 -20.39 -43.87
N ALA A 11 -32.58 -19.26 -43.66
CA ALA A 11 -31.29 -19.25 -42.99
C ALA A 11 -31.52 -19.41 -41.48
N ALA A 12 -31.35 -20.64 -40.99
CA ALA A 12 -31.27 -20.91 -39.55
C ALA A 12 -29.94 -20.35 -39.02
N ALA A 13 -29.98 -19.15 -38.43
CA ALA A 13 -28.87 -18.63 -37.65
C ALA A 13 -28.73 -19.48 -36.38
N SER A 14 -27.79 -20.42 -36.39
CA SER A 14 -27.31 -21.11 -35.19
C SER A 14 -26.72 -20.06 -34.25
N ALA A 15 -27.50 -19.66 -33.23
CA ALA A 15 -26.95 -18.99 -32.06
C ALA A 15 -26.04 -20.00 -31.35
N ALA A 16 -24.75 -19.96 -31.66
CA ALA A 16 -23.75 -20.65 -30.86
C ALA A 16 -23.82 -20.06 -29.44
N SER A 17 -24.37 -20.83 -28.51
CA SER A 17 -24.17 -20.62 -27.09
C SER A 17 -22.66 -20.70 -26.84
N PHE A 18 -22.00 -19.54 -26.78
CA PHE A 18 -20.62 -19.45 -26.33
C PHE A 18 -20.61 -19.74 -24.82
N GLY A 19 -20.48 -21.01 -24.46
CA GLY A 19 -20.26 -21.42 -23.07
C GLY A 19 -18.99 -20.75 -22.52
N ALA A 20 -19.02 -20.35 -21.25
CA ALA A 20 -17.87 -19.74 -20.60
C ALA A 20 -16.65 -20.67 -20.65
N GLN A 21 -15.49 -20.16 -21.07
CA GLN A 21 -14.24 -20.89 -21.04
C GLN A 21 -13.69 -20.86 -19.61
N THR A 22 -13.59 -22.01 -18.95
CA THR A 22 -13.10 -22.10 -17.56
C THR A 22 -11.73 -22.75 -17.49
N VAL A 23 -10.83 -22.15 -16.69
CA VAL A 23 -9.52 -22.73 -16.32
C VAL A 23 -9.33 -22.74 -14.80
N PHE A 24 -8.50 -23.66 -14.31
CA PHE A 24 -8.24 -23.85 -12.89
C PHE A 24 -6.79 -23.55 -12.51
N VAL A 25 -6.61 -22.89 -11.36
CA VAL A 25 -5.31 -22.57 -10.76
C VAL A 25 -5.27 -23.16 -9.35
N ALA A 26 -4.20 -23.87 -8.99
CA ALA A 26 -4.03 -24.49 -7.67
C ALA A 26 -2.56 -24.49 -7.22
N PRO A 27 -2.24 -24.47 -5.91
CA PRO A 27 -0.84 -24.42 -5.45
C PRO A 27 0.00 -25.64 -5.86
N GLY A 28 -0.64 -26.80 -6.03
CA GLY A 28 -0.01 -28.02 -6.53
C GLY A 28 -0.10 -28.21 -8.05
N GLY A 29 -0.56 -27.19 -8.80
CA GLY A 29 -0.62 -27.24 -10.25
C GLY A 29 0.75 -27.12 -10.92
N SER A 30 0.76 -27.08 -12.26
CA SER A 30 1.98 -26.90 -13.06
C SER A 30 1.75 -25.90 -14.18
N ASP A 31 2.64 -24.93 -14.36
CA ASP A 31 2.55 -23.99 -15.47
C ASP A 31 3.11 -24.55 -16.79
N SER A 32 3.97 -25.58 -16.71
CA SER A 32 4.54 -26.26 -17.88
C SER A 32 3.72 -27.46 -18.32
N GLU A 33 3.20 -28.24 -17.37
CA GLU A 33 2.48 -29.51 -17.65
C GLU A 33 0.97 -29.43 -17.37
N GLY A 34 0.51 -28.38 -16.68
CA GLY A 34 -0.90 -28.17 -16.42
C GLY A 34 -1.66 -27.87 -17.71
N LEU A 35 -2.88 -28.40 -17.80
CA LEU A 35 -3.79 -28.19 -18.93
C LEU A 35 -4.88 -27.15 -18.62
N GLY A 36 -4.87 -26.59 -17.41
CA GLY A 36 -5.89 -25.67 -16.93
C GLY A 36 -7.21 -26.36 -16.58
N THR A 37 -7.26 -27.70 -16.54
CA THR A 37 -8.43 -28.45 -16.08
C THR A 37 -8.41 -28.61 -14.56
N LYS A 38 -9.52 -29.09 -13.98
CA LYS A 38 -9.60 -29.32 -12.53
C LYS A 38 -8.60 -30.39 -12.06
N GLU A 39 -8.35 -31.41 -12.88
CA GLU A 39 -7.44 -32.52 -12.59
C GLU A 39 -5.96 -32.16 -12.85
N LYS A 40 -5.71 -31.25 -13.80
CA LYS A 40 -4.37 -30.75 -14.14
C LYS A 40 -4.36 -29.21 -14.19
N PRO A 41 -4.51 -28.55 -13.02
CA PRO A 41 -4.60 -27.09 -12.96
C PRO A 41 -3.26 -26.43 -13.27
N PHE A 42 -3.29 -25.16 -13.66
CA PHE A 42 -2.11 -24.32 -13.69
C PHE A 42 -1.59 -24.04 -12.27
N ALA A 43 -0.30 -23.74 -12.14
CA ALA A 43 0.29 -23.37 -10.86
C ALA A 43 0.04 -21.89 -10.53
N SER A 44 -0.02 -21.02 -11.54
CA SER A 44 -0.06 -19.57 -11.35
C SER A 44 -1.22 -18.86 -12.05
N LEU A 45 -1.60 -17.72 -11.47
CA LEU A 45 -2.50 -16.76 -12.13
C LEU A 45 -1.89 -16.24 -13.44
N ASN A 46 -0.57 -16.02 -13.47
CA ASN A 46 0.12 -15.51 -14.67
C ASN A 46 -0.07 -16.45 -15.87
N ARG A 47 -0.05 -17.77 -15.65
CA ARG A 47 -0.31 -18.75 -16.70
C ARG A 47 -1.75 -18.72 -17.18
N ALA A 48 -2.72 -18.66 -16.26
CA ALA A 48 -4.14 -18.57 -16.59
C ALA A 48 -4.51 -17.28 -17.33
N ILE A 49 -3.91 -16.15 -16.95
CA ILE A 49 -4.09 -14.87 -17.62
C ILE A 49 -3.51 -14.87 -19.04
N LYS A 50 -2.40 -15.58 -19.28
CA LYS A 50 -1.88 -15.78 -20.65
C LYS A 50 -2.87 -16.53 -21.54
N GLU A 51 -3.57 -17.54 -21.00
CA GLU A 51 -4.64 -18.24 -21.74
C GLU A 51 -5.82 -17.31 -22.05
N PHE A 52 -6.19 -16.45 -21.11
CA PHE A 52 -7.23 -15.44 -21.33
C PHE A 52 -6.92 -14.49 -22.49
N TYR A 53 -5.65 -14.05 -22.64
CA TYR A 53 -5.28 -13.16 -23.74
C TYR A 53 -5.61 -13.77 -25.11
N SER A 54 -5.37 -15.08 -25.27
CA SER A 54 -5.59 -15.81 -26.52
C SER A 54 -7.00 -16.41 -26.64
N SER A 55 -7.88 -16.22 -25.64
CA SER A 55 -9.25 -16.74 -25.68
C SER A 55 -10.08 -16.12 -26.80
N LYS A 56 -11.17 -16.80 -27.18
CA LYS A 56 -12.19 -16.21 -28.06
C LYS A 56 -13.01 -15.15 -27.29
N PRO A 57 -13.71 -14.24 -27.99
CA PRO A 57 -14.72 -13.37 -27.38
C PRO A 57 -15.75 -14.18 -26.57
N GLY A 58 -16.26 -13.58 -25.50
CA GLY A 58 -17.14 -14.22 -24.53
C GLY A 58 -16.58 -14.25 -23.10
N ASP A 59 -17.20 -15.08 -22.26
CA ASP A 59 -16.85 -15.19 -20.85
C ASP A 59 -15.67 -16.14 -20.62
N PHE A 60 -14.69 -15.72 -19.83
CA PHE A 60 -13.55 -16.51 -19.42
C PHE A 60 -13.43 -16.50 -17.89
N GLU A 61 -13.45 -17.68 -17.27
CA GLU A 61 -13.39 -17.86 -15.82
C GLU A 61 -12.09 -18.53 -15.38
N ILE A 62 -11.39 -17.90 -14.44
CA ILE A 62 -10.24 -18.44 -13.72
C ILE A 62 -10.71 -18.84 -12.32
N CYS A 63 -10.84 -20.14 -12.10
CA CYS A 63 -11.17 -20.75 -10.81
C CYS A 63 -9.89 -20.97 -9.99
N VAL A 64 -9.73 -20.21 -8.91
CA VAL A 64 -8.57 -20.28 -8.02
C VAL A 64 -8.92 -21.19 -6.85
N ALA A 65 -8.18 -22.28 -6.66
CA ALA A 65 -8.35 -23.18 -5.54
C ALA A 65 -7.90 -22.53 -4.22
N GLU A 66 -8.26 -23.12 -3.08
CA GLU A 66 -7.73 -22.68 -1.79
C GLU A 66 -6.21 -22.81 -1.72
N GLY A 67 -5.57 -21.87 -1.02
CA GLY A 67 -4.12 -21.85 -0.85
C GLY A 67 -3.51 -20.46 -0.94
N GLU A 68 -2.19 -20.43 -0.78
CA GLU A 68 -1.37 -19.23 -0.90
C GLU A 68 -0.62 -19.25 -2.24
N TYR A 69 -0.71 -18.16 -2.99
CA TYR A 69 -0.06 -17.98 -4.28
C TYR A 69 0.89 -16.78 -4.18
N PHE A 70 2.19 -17.04 -4.37
CA PHE A 70 3.25 -16.06 -4.16
C PHE A 70 3.64 -15.41 -5.50
N PHE A 71 3.69 -14.07 -5.51
CA PHE A 71 3.96 -13.28 -6.69
C PHE A 71 5.32 -12.61 -6.57
N SER A 72 6.24 -12.94 -7.47
CA SER A 72 7.45 -12.15 -7.74
C SER A 72 7.20 -11.06 -8.78
N LYS A 73 6.19 -11.26 -9.64
CA LYS A 73 5.74 -10.31 -10.67
C LYS A 73 4.23 -10.40 -10.87
N GLY A 74 3.56 -9.25 -10.94
CA GLY A 74 2.12 -9.19 -11.21
C GLY A 74 1.73 -9.48 -12.65
N VAL A 75 0.42 -9.40 -12.90
CA VAL A 75 -0.20 -9.52 -14.23
C VAL A 75 -0.75 -8.17 -14.71
N SER A 76 -0.84 -7.98 -16.03
CA SER A 76 -1.36 -6.76 -16.64
C SER A 76 -2.57 -7.06 -17.52
N ILE A 77 -3.65 -6.28 -17.39
CA ILE A 77 -4.84 -6.41 -18.21
C ILE A 77 -5.08 -5.06 -18.88
N VAL A 78 -5.04 -5.03 -20.20
CA VAL A 78 -5.23 -3.80 -20.98
C VAL A 78 -6.45 -3.92 -21.87
N ALA A 79 -6.94 -2.80 -22.43
CA ALA A 79 -8.12 -2.74 -23.30
C ALA A 79 -8.21 -3.88 -24.32
N GLN A 80 -7.11 -4.16 -25.03
CA GLN A 80 -7.04 -5.21 -26.06
C GLN A 80 -7.34 -6.62 -25.53
N HIS A 81 -6.97 -6.90 -24.27
CA HIS A 81 -7.23 -8.20 -23.66
C HIS A 81 -8.70 -8.39 -23.30
N THR A 82 -9.46 -7.32 -23.13
CA THR A 82 -10.88 -7.34 -22.71
C THR A 82 -11.85 -7.03 -23.84
N ASP A 83 -11.38 -6.86 -25.07
CA ASP A 83 -12.24 -6.53 -26.21
C ASP A 83 -13.19 -7.70 -26.54
N GLY A 84 -14.49 -7.46 -26.40
CA GLY A 84 -15.53 -8.48 -26.54
C GLY A 84 -15.47 -9.62 -25.51
N LYS A 85 -14.73 -9.44 -24.40
CA LYS A 85 -14.49 -10.48 -23.38
C LYS A 85 -14.89 -10.03 -21.98
N THR A 86 -15.34 -10.98 -21.17
CA THR A 86 -15.48 -10.82 -19.71
C THR A 86 -14.47 -11.73 -19.03
N LEU A 87 -13.65 -11.17 -18.14
CA LEU A 87 -12.74 -11.98 -17.30
C LEU A 87 -13.31 -12.11 -15.90
N SER A 88 -13.47 -13.34 -15.41
CA SER A 88 -13.80 -13.62 -14.01
C SER A 88 -12.65 -14.34 -13.32
N ILE A 89 -12.19 -13.84 -12.17
CA ILE A 89 -11.19 -14.48 -11.31
C ILE A 89 -11.86 -14.75 -9.97
N ALA A 90 -12.02 -16.02 -9.60
CA ALA A 90 -12.84 -16.40 -8.46
C ALA A 90 -12.13 -17.41 -7.55
N GLY A 91 -11.97 -17.04 -6.28
CA GLY A 91 -11.62 -17.98 -5.21
C GLY A 91 -12.83 -18.76 -4.71
N PRO A 92 -12.61 -19.78 -3.84
CA PRO A 92 -13.69 -20.58 -3.29
C PRO A 92 -14.63 -19.74 -2.42
N ASN A 93 -15.91 -20.09 -2.37
CA ASN A 93 -16.82 -19.50 -1.39
C ASN A 93 -16.33 -19.80 0.03
N PHE A 94 -16.55 -18.86 0.94
CA PHE A 94 -16.07 -18.93 2.32
C PHE A 94 -17.07 -18.31 3.30
N SER A 95 -17.01 -18.77 4.55
CA SER A 95 -17.53 -18.06 5.72
C SER A 95 -16.33 -17.54 6.53
N GLY A 96 -16.35 -16.27 6.94
CA GLY A 96 -15.23 -15.65 7.66
C GLY A 96 -14.17 -15.02 6.75
N GLU A 97 -13.06 -15.72 6.50
CA GLU A 97 -11.92 -15.22 5.71
C GLU A 97 -11.79 -15.91 4.33
N PRO A 98 -11.31 -15.21 3.27
CA PRO A 98 -11.01 -15.82 2.00
C PRO A 98 -10.01 -16.98 2.10
N LYS A 99 -10.24 -18.02 1.30
CA LYS A 99 -9.42 -19.25 1.27
C LYS A 99 -8.32 -19.24 0.22
N ALA A 100 -8.47 -18.43 -0.84
CA ALA A 100 -7.42 -18.16 -1.81
C ALA A 100 -6.72 -16.84 -1.47
N ARG A 101 -5.39 -16.86 -1.39
CA ARG A 101 -4.58 -15.71 -0.98
C ARG A 101 -3.49 -15.41 -1.99
N PHE A 102 -3.47 -14.18 -2.49
CA PHE A 102 -2.44 -13.66 -3.37
C PHE A 102 -1.45 -12.83 -2.56
N ILE A 103 -0.20 -13.30 -2.50
CA ILE A 103 0.83 -12.80 -1.60
C ILE A 103 1.94 -12.14 -2.43
N GLY A 104 2.17 -10.84 -2.25
CA GLY A 104 3.22 -10.08 -2.94
C GLY A 104 4.62 -10.25 -2.34
N GLY A 105 4.94 -11.44 -1.86
CA GLY A 105 6.09 -11.67 -1.00
C GLY A 105 6.44 -13.14 -0.85
N ILE A 106 7.11 -13.48 0.25
CA ILE A 106 7.43 -14.86 0.61
C ILE A 106 6.93 -15.20 2.01
N LYS A 107 6.90 -16.48 2.32
CA LYS A 107 6.62 -17.04 3.64
C LYS A 107 7.81 -17.88 4.11
N ILE A 108 8.26 -17.64 5.33
CA ILE A 108 9.32 -18.39 5.99
C ILE A 108 8.75 -18.99 7.29
N PRO A 109 8.70 -20.32 7.44
CA PRO A 109 8.31 -20.95 8.70
C PRO A 109 9.19 -20.49 9.88
N ALA A 110 8.58 -20.19 11.01
CA ALA A 110 9.27 -19.64 12.18
C ALA A 110 10.25 -20.63 12.82
N LYS A 111 10.17 -21.93 12.51
CA LYS A 111 11.16 -22.95 12.91
C LYS A 111 12.59 -22.65 12.42
N TYR A 112 12.74 -21.75 11.44
CA TYR A 112 14.03 -21.30 10.94
C TYR A 112 14.60 -20.08 11.69
N LEU A 113 13.93 -19.61 12.74
CA LEU A 113 14.49 -18.61 13.64
C LEU A 113 15.70 -19.18 14.39
N GLU A 114 16.80 -18.44 14.33
CA GLU A 114 18.00 -18.72 15.08
C GLU A 114 18.07 -17.74 16.26
N LYS A 115 18.18 -18.24 17.49
CA LYS A 115 18.40 -17.37 18.67
C LYS A 115 19.74 -16.67 18.51
N VAL A 116 19.75 -15.35 18.67
CA VAL A 116 20.99 -14.56 18.57
C VAL A 116 21.83 -14.78 19.83
N SER A 117 23.09 -15.17 19.64
CA SER A 117 24.07 -15.38 20.71
C SER A 117 25.39 -14.63 20.47
N ASP A 118 25.55 -13.98 19.31
CA ASP A 118 26.77 -13.24 19.00
C ASP A 118 26.83 -11.93 19.80
N LYS A 119 27.97 -11.71 20.46
CA LYS A 119 28.14 -10.60 21.40
C LYS A 119 28.06 -9.24 20.72
N GLU A 120 28.49 -9.14 19.47
CA GLU A 120 28.48 -7.89 18.71
C GLU A 120 27.04 -7.40 18.48
N THR A 121 26.15 -8.26 17.96
CA THR A 121 24.73 -7.89 17.76
C THR A 121 24.05 -7.62 19.09
N LEU A 122 24.27 -8.48 20.10
CA LEU A 122 23.66 -8.30 21.42
C LEU A 122 24.11 -7.01 22.11
N SER A 123 25.34 -6.54 21.87
CA SER A 123 25.82 -5.28 22.44
C SER A 123 25.09 -4.04 21.92
N LYS A 124 24.41 -4.15 20.76
CA LYS A 124 23.59 -3.07 20.18
C LYS A 124 22.22 -2.97 20.86
N ILE A 125 21.69 -4.05 21.41
CA ILE A 125 20.34 -4.10 21.99
C ILE A 125 20.27 -3.32 23.31
N PRO A 126 19.19 -2.58 23.60
CA PRO A 126 19.02 -1.92 24.90
C PRO A 126 19.05 -2.90 26.08
N GLY A 127 19.60 -2.47 27.22
CA GLY A 127 19.68 -3.30 28.42
C GLY A 127 18.31 -3.57 29.07
N ASP A 128 17.31 -2.75 28.77
CA ASP A 128 15.92 -2.85 29.21
C ASP A 128 15.02 -3.54 28.17
N ALA A 129 15.61 -4.23 27.20
CA ALA A 129 14.86 -4.90 26.15
C ALA A 129 14.05 -6.10 26.66
N GLU A 130 12.84 -6.26 26.12
CA GLU A 130 11.90 -7.32 26.48
C GLU A 130 11.96 -8.48 25.48
N GLY A 131 11.96 -9.72 26.00
CA GLY A 131 11.89 -10.93 25.19
C GLY A 131 13.26 -11.49 24.78
N VAL A 132 13.26 -12.29 23.72
CA VAL A 132 14.45 -12.96 23.19
C VAL A 132 14.67 -12.54 21.74
N LEU A 133 15.90 -12.16 21.43
CA LEU A 133 16.31 -11.78 20.08
C LEU A 133 16.53 -13.02 19.20
N TYR A 134 15.85 -13.04 18.06
CA TYR A 134 16.01 -14.05 17.02
C TYR A 134 16.41 -13.40 15.70
N LYS A 135 17.00 -14.20 14.81
CA LYS A 135 17.30 -13.81 13.44
C LYS A 135 16.93 -14.86 12.41
N ILE A 136 16.74 -14.41 11.16
CA ILE A 136 16.63 -15.24 9.96
C ILE A 136 17.57 -14.65 8.90
N ASP A 137 18.46 -15.48 8.36
CA ASP A 137 19.19 -15.14 7.13
C ASP A 137 18.27 -15.32 5.92
N LEU A 138 17.83 -14.20 5.34
CA LEU A 138 16.85 -14.19 4.25
C LEU A 138 17.45 -14.79 2.96
N LYS A 139 18.77 -14.76 2.79
CA LYS A 139 19.45 -15.32 1.61
C LYS A 139 19.23 -16.83 1.48
N LYS A 140 19.12 -17.54 2.62
CA LYS A 140 18.81 -18.98 2.67
C LYS A 140 17.44 -19.31 2.05
N PHE A 141 16.57 -18.31 1.87
CA PHE A 141 15.22 -18.44 1.31
C PHE A 141 15.09 -17.78 -0.07
N GLY A 142 16.21 -17.56 -0.76
CA GLY A 142 16.23 -17.00 -2.12
C GLY A 142 15.99 -15.50 -2.18
N VAL A 143 16.02 -14.80 -1.05
CA VAL A 143 15.94 -13.32 -1.03
C VAL A 143 17.29 -12.75 -1.42
N SER A 144 17.31 -12.03 -2.54
CA SER A 144 18.48 -11.30 -3.04
C SER A 144 18.40 -9.79 -2.79
N GLU A 145 17.20 -9.27 -2.52
CA GLU A 145 16.97 -7.85 -2.23
C GLU A 145 15.71 -7.66 -1.38
N VAL A 146 15.67 -6.56 -0.63
CA VAL A 146 14.51 -6.10 0.13
C VAL A 146 14.26 -4.62 -0.15
N GLY A 147 13.01 -4.20 0.00
CA GLY A 147 12.60 -2.82 -0.18
C GLY A 147 13.31 -1.86 0.78
N LYS A 148 13.88 -0.80 0.23
CA LYS A 148 14.58 0.26 0.94
C LYS A 148 13.61 1.16 1.71
N VAL A 149 14.05 1.66 2.87
CA VAL A 149 13.38 2.77 3.54
C VAL A 149 13.69 4.05 2.76
N GLU A 150 12.69 4.86 2.51
CA GLU A 150 12.82 6.11 1.75
C GLU A 150 12.15 7.26 2.50
N LYS A 151 12.48 8.48 2.11
CA LYS A 151 11.71 9.65 2.54
C LYS A 151 10.25 9.46 2.13
N ARG A 152 9.27 9.62 3.03
CA ARG A 152 7.83 9.47 2.71
C ARG A 152 6.98 10.41 3.53
N GLY A 153 5.91 10.91 2.91
CA GLY A 153 4.96 11.80 3.54
C GLY A 153 4.86 13.13 2.82
N TRP A 154 4.63 14.20 3.56
CA TRP A 154 4.29 15.49 2.98
C TRP A 154 5.42 16.09 2.13
N GLY A 155 5.08 16.49 0.90
CA GLY A 155 6.06 17.03 -0.06
C GLY A 155 7.05 16.01 -0.64
N SER A 156 6.92 14.72 -0.29
CA SER A 156 7.80 13.64 -0.77
C SER A 156 7.23 12.96 -2.03
N TRP A 157 6.75 13.74 -3.00
CA TRP A 157 5.98 13.25 -4.17
C TRP A 157 6.76 12.24 -5.03
N LYS A 158 8.08 12.41 -5.20
CA LYS A 158 8.93 11.45 -5.94
C LYS A 158 8.91 10.06 -5.29
N THR A 159 9.21 9.98 -4.01
CA THR A 159 9.37 8.71 -3.27
C THR A 159 8.03 8.12 -2.81
N ASN A 160 6.99 8.94 -2.61
CA ASN A 160 5.63 8.45 -2.36
C ASN A 160 5.10 7.61 -3.54
N GLY A 161 5.62 7.82 -4.76
CA GLY A 161 5.34 7.02 -5.95
C GLY A 161 6.00 5.63 -5.94
N ASN A 162 7.12 5.46 -5.24
CA ASN A 162 7.88 4.21 -5.17
C ASN A 162 7.22 3.16 -4.28
N PRO A 163 7.38 1.86 -4.53
CA PRO A 163 6.88 0.80 -3.65
C PRO A 163 7.38 0.98 -2.22
N LEU A 164 6.58 0.57 -1.22
CA LEU A 164 6.94 0.65 0.20
C LEU A 164 8.24 -0.14 0.49
N GLU A 165 8.94 0.18 1.57
CA GLU A 165 9.97 -0.69 2.14
C GLU A 165 9.44 -2.11 2.39
N THR A 166 10.33 -3.10 2.46
CA THR A 166 9.93 -4.45 2.88
C THR A 166 9.48 -4.42 4.34
N GLU A 167 8.30 -4.99 4.56
CA GLU A 167 7.71 -5.18 5.87
C GLU A 167 7.71 -6.66 6.25
N ALA A 168 7.77 -6.91 7.57
CA ALA A 168 7.63 -8.23 8.14
C ALA A 168 6.25 -8.39 8.79
N PHE A 169 5.68 -9.57 8.65
CA PHE A 169 4.38 -9.94 9.21
C PHE A 169 4.52 -11.27 9.93
N PHE A 170 4.06 -11.35 11.18
CA PHE A 170 4.05 -12.59 11.94
C PHE A 170 2.63 -13.15 11.92
N ASN A 171 2.44 -14.37 11.41
CA ASN A 171 1.14 -15.01 11.24
C ASN A 171 0.09 -14.12 10.53
N ARG A 172 0.53 -13.41 9.47
CA ARG A 172 -0.25 -12.44 8.67
C ARG A 172 -0.64 -11.15 9.39
N SER A 173 -0.13 -10.90 10.61
CA SER A 173 -0.28 -9.62 11.30
C SER A 173 0.94 -8.73 11.09
N PRO A 174 0.78 -7.43 10.79
CA PRO A 174 1.91 -6.51 10.68
C PRO A 174 2.71 -6.44 11.98
N MET A 175 4.02 -6.51 11.86
CA MET A 175 4.94 -6.28 12.97
C MET A 175 5.29 -4.80 13.06
N THR A 176 5.92 -4.38 14.17
CA THR A 176 6.34 -2.99 14.36
C THR A 176 7.82 -2.85 14.02
N PRO A 177 8.23 -1.95 13.10
CA PRO A 177 9.64 -1.63 12.95
C PRO A 177 10.16 -1.07 14.29
N ALA A 178 11.31 -1.56 14.74
CA ALA A 178 12.00 -1.11 15.94
C ALA A 178 12.06 0.42 15.99
N ARG A 179 11.61 1.01 17.11
CA ARG A 179 11.34 2.44 17.21
C ARG A 179 11.54 2.99 18.62
N TYR A 180 11.77 4.30 18.70
CA TYR A 180 11.77 5.04 19.96
C TYR A 180 11.05 6.39 19.84
N PRO A 181 10.12 6.73 20.76
CA PRO A 181 9.59 5.90 21.86
C PRO A 181 8.87 4.65 21.37
N ASN A 182 8.53 3.71 22.26
CA ASN A 182 7.85 2.46 21.86
C ASN A 182 6.35 2.62 21.60
N ASP A 183 5.76 3.70 22.10
CA ASP A 183 4.36 4.07 21.89
C ASP A 183 4.20 5.07 20.73
N ASP A 184 3.06 5.74 20.65
CA ASP A 184 2.79 6.75 19.61
C ASP A 184 3.14 8.18 20.06
N SER A 185 3.85 8.33 21.18
CA SER A 185 4.36 9.63 21.61
C SER A 185 5.47 10.12 20.67
N LEU A 186 5.58 11.44 20.57
CA LEU A 186 6.58 12.11 19.76
C LEU A 186 7.57 12.84 20.65
N LEU A 187 8.87 12.65 20.37
CA LEU A 187 9.96 13.41 20.94
C LEU A 187 9.89 14.85 20.45
N LYS A 188 10.16 15.78 21.35
CA LYS A 188 10.17 17.21 21.02
C LYS A 188 11.38 17.55 20.17
N ILE A 189 11.17 18.45 19.21
CA ILE A 189 12.22 19.12 18.45
C ILE A 189 12.70 20.30 19.29
N GLY A 190 13.97 20.27 19.70
CA GLY A 190 14.59 21.35 20.47
C GLY A 190 14.86 22.59 19.62
N GLU A 191 15.90 23.33 19.96
CA GLU A 191 16.36 24.49 19.18
C GLU A 191 16.71 24.05 17.75
N VAL A 192 16.13 24.71 16.75
CA VAL A 192 16.46 24.47 15.34
C VAL A 192 17.58 25.42 14.93
N LEU A 193 18.75 24.87 14.66
CA LEU A 193 19.95 25.61 14.22
C LEU A 193 19.91 25.90 12.73
N ASP A 194 19.28 25.01 11.97
CA ASP A 194 19.04 25.14 10.54
C ASP A 194 17.72 24.45 10.20
N THR A 195 16.79 25.16 9.57
CA THR A 195 15.48 24.61 9.21
C THR A 195 15.54 23.65 8.04
N GLY A 196 16.69 23.58 7.35
CA GLY A 196 16.83 22.96 6.04
C GLY A 196 16.18 23.83 4.95
N LYS A 197 16.30 23.39 3.70
CA LYS A 197 15.66 24.08 2.57
C LYS A 197 14.14 23.99 2.69
N VAL A 198 13.48 25.14 2.69
CA VAL A 198 12.01 25.23 2.59
C VAL A 198 11.63 25.18 1.11
N THR A 199 10.76 24.25 0.72
CA THR A 199 10.35 24.04 -0.69
C THR A 199 8.89 24.40 -0.93
N ASP A 200 8.11 24.59 0.13
CA ASP A 200 6.71 24.97 0.12
C ASP A 200 6.44 25.81 1.38
N PHE A 201 5.32 26.53 1.43
CA PHE A 201 4.96 27.40 2.56
C PHE A 201 3.57 27.05 3.09
N ALA A 202 3.48 26.82 4.40
CA ALA A 202 2.19 26.69 5.08
C ALA A 202 1.67 28.10 5.37
N ALA A 203 0.68 28.57 4.59
CA ALA A 203 0.08 29.91 4.70
C ALA A 203 0.99 31.08 4.25
N SER A 204 0.75 32.30 4.76
CA SER A 204 1.34 33.58 4.32
C SER A 204 2.83 33.77 4.62
N ASP A 205 3.58 32.68 4.84
CA ASP A 205 5.04 32.67 4.91
C ASP A 205 5.58 33.01 3.52
N SER A 206 5.57 34.30 3.18
CA SER A 206 6.02 34.79 1.89
C SER A 206 7.42 35.38 2.04
N TYR A 207 8.34 34.81 1.26
CA TYR A 207 9.65 35.34 0.86
C TYR A 207 10.69 35.60 1.97
N GLU A 208 11.66 34.69 2.05
CA GLU A 208 13.07 35.10 2.12
C GLU A 208 13.75 34.76 0.79
N GLN A 209 14.94 35.33 0.54
CA GLN A 209 15.75 35.10 -0.67
C GLN A 209 15.82 33.61 -1.05
N GLU A 210 15.90 33.35 -2.36
CA GLU A 210 15.98 31.99 -2.90
C GLU A 210 17.12 31.19 -2.24
N ASP A 211 16.78 30.22 -1.37
CA ASP A 211 17.74 29.28 -0.81
C ASP A 211 18.09 28.20 -1.86
N LYS A 212 19.24 28.41 -2.51
CA LYS A 212 19.78 27.49 -3.52
C LYS A 212 20.40 26.22 -2.90
N SER A 213 20.66 26.22 -1.59
CA SER A 213 21.34 25.12 -0.91
C SER A 213 20.35 24.05 -0.44
N VAL A 214 20.24 22.96 -1.20
CA VAL A 214 19.38 21.81 -0.84
C VAL A 214 20.05 21.01 0.29
N ARG A 215 19.48 21.10 1.50
CA ARG A 215 19.96 20.39 2.69
C ARG A 215 18.82 20.10 3.67
N GLY A 216 18.98 19.06 4.48
CA GLY A 216 18.09 18.78 5.61
C GLY A 216 18.36 19.70 6.82
N ALA A 217 17.43 19.69 7.76
CA ALA A 217 17.50 20.50 8.97
C ALA A 217 18.54 19.99 9.97
N THR A 218 19.02 20.87 10.84
CA THR A 218 19.80 20.53 12.03
C THR A 218 19.12 21.12 13.27
N PHE A 219 18.87 20.29 14.27
CA PHE A 219 18.23 20.70 15.51
C PHE A 219 18.83 20.00 16.73
N LYS A 220 18.67 20.62 17.90
CA LYS A 220 19.13 20.09 19.19
C LYS A 220 18.14 19.10 19.80
N TYR A 221 18.67 18.17 20.57
CA TYR A 221 17.94 17.28 21.48
C TYR A 221 18.53 17.40 22.89
N ASP A 222 17.78 16.97 23.91
CA ASP A 222 18.12 17.16 25.33
C ASP A 222 18.20 15.86 26.14
N PHE A 223 18.19 14.70 25.47
CA PHE A 223 18.27 13.36 26.09
C PHE A 223 19.38 12.51 25.46
N ASP A 224 19.92 11.53 26.18
CA ASP A 224 21.18 10.87 25.76
C ASP A 224 20.99 9.68 24.80
N ARG A 225 19.76 9.17 24.66
CA ARG A 225 19.43 7.99 23.82
C ARG A 225 19.89 8.10 22.35
N PRO A 226 19.91 9.27 21.68
CA PRO A 226 20.40 9.39 20.30
C PRO A 226 21.88 9.03 20.13
N SER A 227 22.67 9.05 21.21
CA SER A 227 24.07 8.60 21.18
C SER A 227 24.21 7.12 20.80
N ARG A 228 23.17 6.31 21.02
CA ARG A 228 23.13 4.90 20.62
C ARG A 228 23.00 4.73 19.11
N TRP A 229 22.42 5.71 18.41
CA TRP A 229 22.11 5.61 16.98
C TRP A 229 23.25 6.11 16.08
N VAL A 230 24.38 6.51 16.67
CA VAL A 230 25.53 7.04 15.93
C VAL A 230 26.08 5.95 15.01
N GLY A 231 26.16 6.25 13.72
CA GLY A 231 26.67 5.32 12.71
C GLY A 231 25.66 4.28 12.22
N ALA A 232 24.42 4.28 12.74
CA ALA A 232 23.39 3.39 12.24
C ALA A 232 23.09 3.68 10.75
N PRO A 233 23.21 2.68 9.85
CA PRO A 233 23.24 2.93 8.41
C PRO A 233 21.89 3.41 7.85
N ASP A 234 20.78 2.98 8.44
CA ASP A 234 19.42 3.28 7.97
C ASP A 234 18.51 3.79 9.11
N ALA A 235 19.02 4.73 9.90
CA ALA A 235 18.21 5.42 10.92
C ALA A 235 17.31 6.51 10.30
N TYR A 236 16.03 6.52 10.65
CA TYR A 236 15.07 7.54 10.18
C TYR A 236 14.32 8.17 11.35
N LEU A 237 13.91 9.42 11.16
CA LEU A 237 12.92 10.08 12.00
C LEU A 237 11.60 10.15 11.25
N ARG A 238 10.48 9.95 11.94
CA ARG A 238 9.13 10.14 11.40
C ARG A 238 8.26 10.93 12.35
N GLY A 239 7.41 11.81 11.85
CA GLY A 239 6.58 12.67 12.69
C GLY A 239 6.17 13.96 12.00
N ASN A 240 5.68 14.89 12.81
CA ASN A 240 5.30 16.23 12.36
C ASN A 240 6.46 17.18 12.65
N PHE A 241 7.29 17.44 11.63
CA PHE A 241 8.47 18.30 11.80
C PHE A 241 8.17 19.80 11.83
N SER A 242 6.97 20.19 11.38
CA SER A 242 6.53 21.58 11.25
C SER A 242 5.09 21.72 11.74
N VAL A 243 4.11 21.69 10.83
CA VAL A 243 2.68 21.74 11.15
C VAL A 243 2.10 20.33 11.37
N GLY A 244 1.00 20.24 12.12
CA GLY A 244 0.43 18.98 12.61
C GLY A 244 -0.18 18.06 11.56
N TRP A 245 -0.39 18.55 10.34
CA TRP A 245 -0.90 17.79 9.21
C TRP A 245 0.18 17.46 8.17
N ALA A 246 1.44 17.85 8.39
CA ALA A 246 2.52 17.62 7.44
C ALA A 246 3.50 16.55 7.96
N TYR A 247 3.00 15.33 8.16
CA TYR A 247 3.82 14.21 8.58
C TYR A 247 4.79 13.78 7.49
N ASP A 248 6.01 13.51 7.87
CA ASP A 248 7.06 13.04 6.98
C ASP A 248 7.91 12.00 7.71
N GLN A 249 8.67 11.22 6.96
CA GLN A 249 9.78 10.42 7.46
C GLN A 249 11.04 10.77 6.67
N ILE A 250 12.14 11.03 7.37
CA ILE A 250 13.37 11.57 6.79
C ILE A 250 14.57 10.86 7.42
N LYS A 251 15.54 10.47 6.58
CA LYS A 251 16.76 9.78 7.03
C LYS A 251 17.60 10.70 7.92
N ILE A 252 18.20 10.14 8.96
CA ILE A 252 19.23 10.82 9.75
C ILE A 252 20.53 10.83 8.95
N LYS A 253 21.09 12.02 8.74
CA LYS A 253 22.40 12.20 8.09
C LYS A 253 23.55 12.11 9.09
N LYS A 254 23.39 12.75 10.25
CA LYS A 254 24.42 12.83 11.27
C LYS A 254 23.77 13.00 12.64
N ILE A 255 24.39 12.38 13.65
CA ILE A 255 24.17 12.68 15.06
C ILE A 255 25.49 13.16 15.63
N ASP A 256 25.46 14.26 16.36
CA ASP A 256 26.62 14.79 17.09
C ASP A 256 26.32 14.74 18.60
N PRO A 257 26.84 13.73 19.33
CA PRO A 257 26.59 13.60 20.76
C PRO A 257 27.17 14.72 21.61
N ALA A 258 28.30 15.30 21.19
CA ALA A 258 28.94 16.39 21.93
C ALA A 258 28.14 17.69 21.80
N ALA A 259 27.67 18.00 20.59
CA ALA A 259 26.82 19.17 20.35
C ALA A 259 25.34 18.93 20.69
N LYS A 260 24.95 17.68 20.98
CA LYS A 260 23.56 17.19 21.10
C LYS A 260 22.68 17.60 19.91
N THR A 261 23.15 17.35 18.69
CA THR A 261 22.40 17.69 17.45
C THR A 261 22.11 16.49 16.57
N ILE A 262 20.98 16.55 15.87
CA ILE A 262 20.62 15.66 14.76
C ILE A 262 20.54 16.50 13.49
N THR A 263 21.16 16.03 12.41
CA THR A 263 21.03 16.57 11.06
C THR A 263 20.29 15.57 10.17
N LEU A 264 19.29 16.05 9.44
CA LEU A 264 18.53 15.27 8.47
C LEU A 264 19.22 15.22 7.10
N ALA A 265 18.99 14.15 6.34
CA ALA A 265 19.54 13.99 5.00
C ALA A 265 18.83 14.87 3.96
N ASP A 266 17.52 15.00 4.08
CA ASP A 266 16.67 15.71 3.12
C ASP A 266 15.85 16.82 3.80
N PRO A 267 15.45 17.86 3.06
CA PRO A 267 14.56 18.89 3.57
C PRO A 267 13.15 18.37 3.82
N HIS A 268 12.49 18.87 4.87
CA HIS A 268 11.03 18.86 5.00
C HIS A 268 10.44 20.02 4.18
N ALA A 269 9.26 19.83 3.58
CA ALA A 269 8.70 20.83 2.65
C ALA A 269 8.53 22.22 3.28
N TYR A 270 8.11 22.28 4.55
CA TYR A 270 7.89 23.53 5.31
C TYR A 270 9.06 23.89 6.23
N GLY A 271 10.21 23.22 6.06
CA GLY A 271 11.32 23.25 6.99
C GLY A 271 10.99 22.60 8.34
N VAL A 272 12.00 22.32 9.15
CA VAL A 272 11.81 21.80 10.51
C VAL A 272 11.69 22.96 11.48
N ARG A 273 10.76 22.86 12.44
CA ARG A 273 10.47 23.91 13.41
C ARG A 273 10.59 23.38 14.84
N SER A 274 10.96 24.26 15.78
CA SER A 274 11.11 23.91 17.20
C SER A 274 9.75 23.75 17.89
N ASN A 275 9.67 22.89 18.90
CA ASN A 275 8.54 22.87 19.85
C ASN A 275 8.55 24.06 20.82
N THR A 276 9.66 24.80 20.91
CA THR A 276 9.81 26.01 21.74
C THR A 276 10.35 27.17 20.88
N PRO A 277 9.53 27.72 19.96
CA PRO A 277 9.97 28.80 19.08
C PRO A 277 10.35 30.05 19.88
N PRO A 278 11.33 30.86 19.41
CA PRO A 278 11.68 32.12 20.04
C PRO A 278 10.47 33.07 20.16
N LYS A 279 10.41 33.85 21.24
CA LYS A 279 9.39 34.89 21.41
C LYS A 279 9.44 35.87 20.23
N GLY A 280 8.28 36.17 19.64
CA GLY A 280 8.16 37.07 18.49
C GLY A 280 8.50 36.44 17.14
N SER A 281 8.68 35.11 17.06
CA SER A 281 8.75 34.41 15.77
C SER A 281 7.52 34.74 14.92
N ARG A 282 7.76 35.20 13.68
CA ARG A 282 6.71 35.51 12.70
C ARG A 282 6.03 34.27 12.12
N LEU A 283 6.59 33.10 12.38
CA LEU A 283 6.11 31.84 11.85
C LEU A 283 4.79 31.51 12.55
N TYR A 284 3.76 31.20 11.77
CA TYR A 284 2.49 30.72 12.29
C TYR A 284 2.75 29.47 13.15
N VAL A 285 2.65 29.64 14.47
CA VAL A 285 2.73 28.54 15.43
C VAL A 285 1.37 28.48 16.10
N ASP A 286 0.45 27.77 15.48
CA ASP A 286 -0.78 27.39 16.17
C ASP A 286 -0.38 26.60 17.43
N ARG A 287 -1.03 26.88 18.56
CA ARG A 287 -0.88 26.09 19.78
C ARG A 287 -1.22 24.62 19.53
N ALA A 288 -2.10 24.33 18.56
CA ALA A 288 -2.40 22.98 18.13
C ALA A 288 -1.17 22.30 17.52
N ASP A 289 -0.41 22.97 16.66
CA ASP A 289 0.79 22.42 16.04
C ASP A 289 1.85 22.06 17.09
N LEU A 290 2.06 22.90 18.10
CA LEU A 290 3.04 22.62 19.17
C LEU A 290 2.75 21.34 19.96
N LYS A 291 1.46 20.96 20.07
CA LYS A 291 1.04 19.74 20.79
C LYS A 291 1.30 18.47 20.00
N VAL A 292 1.31 18.55 18.68
CA VAL A 292 1.43 17.38 17.79
C VAL A 292 2.75 17.36 17.00
N ARG A 293 3.58 18.40 17.13
CA ARG A 293 4.92 18.52 16.56
C ARG A 293 5.90 17.65 17.34
N GLY A 294 6.73 16.93 16.61
CA GLY A 294 7.74 16.05 17.16
C GLY A 294 8.05 14.88 16.23
N TYR A 295 8.91 13.98 16.69
CA TYR A 295 9.38 12.85 15.91
C TYR A 295 9.52 11.57 16.73
N GLN A 296 9.56 10.45 16.04
CA GLN A 296 9.91 9.13 16.54
C GLN A 296 11.10 8.64 15.71
N ALA A 297 12.13 8.09 16.35
CA ALA A 297 13.21 7.39 15.64
C ALA A 297 12.74 5.96 15.30
N PHE A 298 13.13 5.43 14.14
CA PHE A 298 12.78 4.06 13.76
C PHE A 298 13.78 3.45 12.78
N ASN A 299 13.60 2.14 12.55
CA ASN A 299 14.44 1.30 11.69
C ASN A 299 15.88 1.18 12.22
N LEU A 300 16.00 0.93 13.53
CA LEU A 300 17.24 0.85 14.30
C LEU A 300 17.28 -0.49 15.04
N ILE A 301 18.37 -1.26 14.90
CA ILE A 301 18.54 -2.46 15.75
C ILE A 301 18.81 -2.05 17.21
N GLU A 302 19.36 -0.86 17.40
CA GLU A 302 19.66 -0.25 18.70
C GLU A 302 18.41 0.10 19.50
N GLU A 303 17.24 0.06 18.86
CA GLU A 303 15.92 0.29 19.43
C GLU A 303 14.99 -0.93 19.24
N LEU A 304 15.55 -2.11 18.92
CA LEU A 304 14.80 -3.36 18.86
C LEU A 304 14.66 -3.92 20.29
N ASP A 305 13.66 -3.44 21.02
CA ASP A 305 13.60 -3.63 22.48
C ASP A 305 12.21 -4.05 23.02
N ARG A 306 11.20 -4.19 22.17
CA ARG A 306 9.88 -4.73 22.56
C ARG A 306 9.49 -5.97 21.77
N VAL A 307 8.72 -6.84 22.44
CA VAL A 307 8.13 -8.02 21.80
C VAL A 307 7.25 -7.61 20.61
N GLY A 308 7.45 -8.27 19.47
CA GLY A 308 6.73 -7.98 18.23
C GLY A 308 7.37 -6.90 17.37
N GLU A 309 8.48 -6.31 17.83
CA GLU A 309 9.30 -5.45 17.00
C GLU A 309 10.23 -6.23 16.07
N TYR A 310 10.66 -5.58 14.99
CA TYR A 310 11.64 -6.13 14.07
C TYR A 310 12.59 -5.07 13.49
N TYR A 311 13.73 -5.55 13.03
CA TYR A 311 14.70 -4.82 12.21
C TYR A 311 15.12 -5.70 11.02
N ILE A 312 15.33 -5.09 9.85
CA ILE A 312 15.90 -5.78 8.69
C ILE A 312 17.22 -5.09 8.37
N ASP A 313 18.31 -5.83 8.53
CA ASP A 313 19.60 -5.49 7.95
C ASP A 313 19.51 -5.70 6.44
N ARG A 314 19.37 -4.60 5.71
CA ARG A 314 19.12 -4.62 4.26
C ARG A 314 20.39 -4.86 3.44
N GLU A 315 21.55 -4.60 4.03
CA GLU A 315 22.84 -4.84 3.40
C GLU A 315 23.20 -6.32 3.46
N ASN A 316 23.04 -6.93 4.63
CA ASN A 316 23.38 -8.34 4.84
C ASN A 316 22.21 -9.30 4.60
N LEU A 317 20.99 -8.77 4.42
CA LEU A 317 19.73 -9.49 4.23
C LEU A 317 19.39 -10.39 5.43
N VAL A 318 19.47 -9.82 6.63
CA VAL A 318 19.15 -10.51 7.88
C VAL A 318 17.96 -9.84 8.55
N PHE A 319 16.93 -10.62 8.83
CA PHE A 319 15.79 -10.20 9.64
C PHE A 319 16.07 -10.49 11.11
N TYR A 320 15.77 -9.53 11.98
CA TYR A 320 15.86 -9.63 13.43
C TYR A 320 14.50 -9.32 14.07
N THR A 321 14.13 -10.03 15.12
CA THR A 321 12.90 -9.77 15.87
C THR A 321 13.00 -10.17 17.34
N MET A 322 12.23 -9.47 18.18
CA MET A 322 12.04 -9.82 19.59
C MET A 322 10.74 -10.59 19.79
N LEU A 323 10.82 -11.78 20.37
CA LEU A 323 9.67 -12.60 20.73
C LEU A 323 9.64 -12.89 22.23
N ALA A 324 8.45 -12.93 22.82
CA ALA A 324 8.27 -13.28 24.24
C ALA A 324 8.68 -14.73 24.55
N SER A 325 8.59 -15.62 23.57
CA SER A 325 8.94 -17.04 23.68
C SER A 325 9.32 -17.60 22.32
N ALA A 326 9.85 -18.82 22.29
CA ALA A 326 10.11 -19.52 21.03
C ALA A 326 8.80 -19.68 20.22
N PRO A 327 8.88 -19.59 18.88
CA PRO A 327 7.71 -19.76 18.02
C PRO A 327 7.12 -21.17 18.14
N LYS A 328 5.82 -21.29 17.95
CA LYS A 328 5.08 -22.55 17.96
C LYS A 328 5.14 -23.21 16.58
N GLU A 329 4.81 -24.50 16.54
CA GLU A 329 4.59 -25.19 15.27
C GLU A 329 3.48 -24.49 14.47
N GLY A 330 3.73 -24.27 13.17
CA GLY A 330 2.81 -23.57 12.28
C GLY A 330 3.00 -22.05 12.22
N ASP A 331 3.73 -21.45 13.17
CA ASP A 331 4.07 -20.02 13.11
C ASP A 331 4.93 -19.72 11.87
N ALA A 332 4.70 -18.57 11.25
CA ALA A 332 5.43 -18.14 10.07
C ALA A 332 5.58 -16.62 9.98
N PHE A 333 6.69 -16.22 9.37
CA PHE A 333 6.94 -14.84 8.96
C PHE A 333 6.64 -14.70 7.47
N TYR A 334 6.02 -13.58 7.11
CA TYR A 334 5.87 -13.16 5.73
C TYR A 334 6.66 -11.88 5.51
N PHE A 335 7.22 -11.74 4.32
CA PHE A 335 8.00 -10.57 3.92
C PHE A 335 7.47 -10.02 2.62
N SER A 336 7.12 -8.73 2.58
CA SER A 336 6.66 -8.09 1.34
C SER A 336 7.86 -7.80 0.43
N LEU A 337 7.89 -8.39 -0.77
CA LEU A 337 9.06 -8.30 -1.67
C LEU A 337 8.71 -7.71 -3.05
N ALA A 338 7.55 -8.08 -3.61
CA ALA A 338 7.15 -7.67 -4.94
C ALA A 338 6.98 -6.14 -5.03
N PRO A 339 7.73 -5.45 -5.92
CA PRO A 339 7.64 -4.01 -6.08
C PRO A 339 6.41 -3.58 -6.88
N ASP A 340 5.85 -4.47 -7.70
CA ASP A 340 4.72 -4.18 -8.58
C ASP A 340 3.38 -4.63 -7.99
N PRO A 341 2.25 -4.03 -8.41
CA PRO A 341 0.93 -4.56 -8.10
C PRO A 341 0.75 -6.00 -8.55
N ILE A 342 -0.03 -6.79 -7.81
CA ILE A 342 -0.37 -8.17 -8.21
C ILE A 342 -1.19 -8.14 -9.50
N ILE A 343 -2.14 -7.22 -9.61
CA ILE A 343 -2.93 -6.99 -10.83
C ILE A 343 -2.87 -5.51 -11.22
N THR A 344 -2.40 -5.23 -12.43
CA THR A 344 -2.49 -3.91 -13.06
C THR A 344 -3.55 -3.93 -14.15
N MET A 345 -4.39 -2.90 -14.21
CA MET A 345 -5.40 -2.74 -15.26
C MET A 345 -5.28 -1.36 -15.91
N TRP A 346 -5.29 -1.31 -17.24
CA TRP A 346 -5.26 -0.06 -18.00
C TRP A 346 -6.30 -0.06 -19.10
N ASN A 347 -7.30 0.80 -18.98
CA ASN A 347 -8.44 0.85 -19.89
C ASN A 347 -9.10 -0.53 -20.09
N ALA A 348 -9.06 -1.37 -19.05
CA ALA A 348 -9.67 -2.69 -19.08
C ALA A 348 -11.18 -2.59 -18.85
N SER A 349 -11.94 -3.48 -19.48
CA SER A 349 -13.39 -3.55 -19.30
C SER A 349 -13.85 -4.93 -18.82
N ASN A 350 -14.97 -5.00 -18.13
CA ASN A 350 -15.66 -6.26 -17.77
C ASN A 350 -14.77 -7.28 -17.02
N VAL A 351 -13.99 -6.82 -16.04
CA VAL A 351 -13.17 -7.68 -15.17
C VAL A 351 -13.85 -7.87 -13.84
N LYS A 352 -14.05 -9.12 -13.42
CA LYS A 352 -14.69 -9.50 -12.15
C LYS A 352 -13.70 -10.26 -11.28
N ILE A 353 -13.51 -9.84 -10.05
CA ILE A 353 -12.61 -10.49 -9.08
C ILE A 353 -13.40 -10.74 -7.80
N ARG A 354 -13.46 -12.00 -7.36
CA ARG A 354 -14.24 -12.39 -6.18
C ARG A 354 -13.56 -13.41 -5.27
N ASN A 355 -13.88 -13.32 -3.98
CA ASN A 355 -13.48 -14.28 -2.95
C ASN A 355 -11.96 -14.51 -2.79
N ILE A 356 -11.16 -13.46 -2.97
CA ILE A 356 -9.70 -13.54 -2.88
C ILE A 356 -9.20 -12.56 -1.83
N GLU A 357 -8.22 -13.00 -1.04
CA GLU A 357 -7.40 -12.11 -0.22
C GLU A 357 -6.15 -11.68 -1.00
N PHE A 358 -5.86 -10.38 -1.01
CA PHE A 358 -4.61 -9.82 -1.46
C PHE A 358 -3.84 -9.34 -0.23
N ALA A 359 -2.60 -9.80 -0.06
CA ALA A 359 -1.83 -9.46 1.11
C ALA A 359 -0.32 -9.37 0.89
N VAL A 360 0.35 -8.74 1.86
CA VAL A 360 1.83 -8.69 1.97
C VAL A 360 2.47 -8.15 0.69
N THR A 361 1.98 -7.01 0.21
CA THR A 361 2.49 -6.34 -0.99
C THR A 361 3.30 -5.11 -0.58
N ARG A 362 4.30 -4.70 -1.38
CA ARG A 362 4.95 -3.38 -1.21
C ARG A 362 4.18 -2.28 -1.94
N ASN A 363 3.42 -2.63 -2.96
CA ASN A 363 2.63 -1.72 -3.78
C ASN A 363 1.12 -1.94 -3.58
N SER A 364 0.30 -1.27 -4.38
CA SER A 364 -1.14 -1.49 -4.43
C SER A 364 -1.39 -2.95 -4.82
N PRO A 365 -2.28 -3.68 -4.14
CA PRO A 365 -2.58 -5.07 -4.49
C PRO A 365 -3.20 -5.17 -5.89
N ILE A 366 -4.08 -4.22 -6.19
CA ILE A 366 -4.67 -3.99 -7.51
C ILE A 366 -4.51 -2.51 -7.86
N LYS A 367 -4.05 -2.21 -9.07
CA LYS A 367 -3.95 -0.85 -9.61
C LYS A 367 -4.62 -0.76 -10.98
N GLY A 368 -5.82 -0.20 -11.02
CA GLY A 368 -6.57 0.07 -12.24
C GLY A 368 -6.60 1.55 -12.60
N SER A 369 -6.46 1.83 -13.89
CA SER A 369 -6.63 3.17 -14.46
C SER A 369 -7.57 3.14 -15.64
N TYR A 370 -8.52 4.07 -15.66
CA TYR A 370 -9.49 4.27 -16.75
C TYR A 370 -10.34 3.03 -17.08
N CYS A 371 -10.66 2.22 -16.09
CA CYS A 371 -11.37 0.96 -16.30
C CYS A 371 -12.89 1.14 -16.32
N ASN A 372 -13.60 0.27 -17.04
CA ASN A 372 -15.05 0.31 -17.16
C ASN A 372 -15.71 -1.03 -16.79
N GLY A 373 -16.66 -1.02 -15.86
CA GLY A 373 -17.38 -2.25 -15.49
C GLY A 373 -16.52 -3.28 -14.78
N VAL A 374 -15.52 -2.84 -14.01
CA VAL A 374 -14.75 -3.71 -13.11
C VAL A 374 -15.55 -3.97 -11.83
N GLU A 375 -15.68 -5.23 -11.43
CA GLU A 375 -16.38 -5.64 -10.22
C GLU A 375 -15.41 -6.36 -9.27
N ILE A 376 -15.23 -5.82 -8.07
CA ILE A 376 -14.44 -6.41 -6.99
C ILE A 376 -15.40 -6.76 -5.86
N ASP A 377 -15.63 -8.05 -5.63
CA ASP A 377 -16.65 -8.52 -4.68
C ASP A 377 -16.06 -9.47 -3.63
N LYS A 378 -16.44 -9.33 -2.35
CA LYS A 378 -16.06 -10.26 -1.27
C LYS A 378 -14.55 -10.53 -1.18
N CYS A 379 -13.74 -9.52 -1.49
CA CYS A 379 -12.28 -9.60 -1.40
C CYS A 379 -11.77 -8.98 -0.10
N ALA A 380 -10.59 -9.41 0.32
CA ALA A 380 -9.87 -8.84 1.46
C ALA A 380 -8.55 -8.22 0.99
N PHE A 381 -8.20 -7.06 1.52
CA PHE A 381 -6.95 -6.35 1.24
C PHE A 381 -6.28 -6.07 2.57
N ARG A 382 -5.27 -6.89 2.89
CA ARG A 382 -4.64 -6.95 4.20
C ARG A 382 -3.15 -6.68 4.06
N SER A 383 -2.55 -5.86 4.92
CA SER A 383 -1.08 -5.76 4.94
C SER A 383 -0.47 -5.35 3.59
N CYS A 384 -1.18 -4.47 2.87
CA CYS A 384 -0.73 -3.94 1.60
C CYS A 384 0.08 -2.65 1.81
N GLY A 385 1.19 -2.53 1.10
CA GLY A 385 2.08 -1.38 1.21
C GLY A 385 1.45 -0.09 0.71
N LYS A 386 0.61 -0.16 -0.34
CA LYS A 386 -0.16 0.99 -0.84
C LYS A 386 -1.65 0.68 -0.94
N PRO A 387 -2.51 1.72 -0.97
CA PRO A 387 -3.94 1.55 -1.11
C PRO A 387 -4.29 0.77 -2.38
N PHE A 388 -5.37 -0.01 -2.33
CA PHE A 388 -6.06 -0.46 -3.54
C PHE A 388 -6.39 0.75 -4.41
N ALA A 389 -6.20 0.67 -5.72
CA ALA A 389 -6.43 1.80 -6.62
C ALA A 389 -7.30 1.39 -7.81
N LEU A 390 -8.41 2.08 -8.02
CA LEU A 390 -9.22 2.00 -9.23
C LEU A 390 -9.72 3.40 -9.58
N ASP A 391 -8.89 4.14 -10.30
CA ASP A 391 -9.07 5.57 -10.57
C ASP A 391 -9.01 5.84 -12.08
N GLY A 392 -9.32 7.04 -12.54
CA GLY A 392 -9.33 7.39 -13.96
C GLY A 392 -10.14 8.64 -14.22
N VAL A 393 -9.99 9.65 -13.37
CA VAL A 393 -10.67 10.94 -13.49
C VAL A 393 -10.01 11.78 -14.59
N SER A 394 -10.82 12.41 -15.44
CA SER A 394 -10.33 13.50 -16.30
C SER A 394 -10.56 14.87 -15.64
N TYR A 395 -9.55 15.74 -15.72
CA TYR A 395 -9.58 17.13 -15.24
C TYR A 395 -9.57 18.15 -16.40
N LYS A 396 -9.78 17.67 -17.63
CA LYS A 396 -9.76 18.46 -18.87
C LYS A 396 -11.06 18.23 -19.65
N LYS A 397 -11.49 19.22 -20.41
CA LYS A 397 -12.58 19.08 -21.39
C LYS A 397 -12.11 18.21 -22.56
N PRO A 398 -13.01 17.46 -23.22
CA PRO A 398 -12.66 16.57 -24.33
C PRO A 398 -11.87 17.23 -25.47
N GLU A 399 -12.13 18.51 -25.73
CA GLU A 399 -11.45 19.32 -26.75
C GLU A 399 -10.05 19.82 -26.36
N GLU A 400 -9.67 19.73 -25.08
CA GLU A 400 -8.36 20.18 -24.62
C GLU A 400 -7.26 19.18 -24.98
N LYS A 401 -6.08 19.70 -25.32
CA LYS A 401 -4.89 18.90 -25.63
C LYS A 401 -4.56 17.96 -24.47
N ASP A 402 -4.23 16.71 -24.80
CA ASP A 402 -3.89 15.65 -23.85
C ASP A 402 -5.02 15.37 -22.83
N CYS A 403 -6.28 15.60 -23.20
CA CYS A 403 -7.42 15.08 -22.44
C CYS A 403 -7.44 13.56 -22.54
N ALA A 404 -7.69 12.89 -21.42
CA ALA A 404 -7.88 11.44 -21.42
C ALA A 404 -9.07 11.09 -22.32
N THR A 405 -8.85 10.20 -23.29
CA THR A 405 -9.88 9.74 -24.23
C THR A 405 -10.94 8.88 -23.54
N PHE A 406 -10.61 8.35 -22.37
CA PHE A 406 -11.44 7.47 -21.57
C PHE A 406 -11.34 7.87 -20.10
N VAL A 407 -12.40 7.60 -19.35
CA VAL A 407 -12.47 7.83 -17.90
C VAL A 407 -12.99 6.57 -17.22
N SER A 408 -12.61 6.37 -15.95
CA SER A 408 -13.12 5.24 -15.18
C SER A 408 -14.62 5.35 -14.96
N LYS A 409 -15.37 4.28 -15.21
CA LYS A 409 -16.83 4.25 -15.15
C LYS A 409 -17.38 2.91 -14.69
N ASN A 410 -18.59 2.93 -14.12
CA ASN A 410 -19.40 1.76 -13.80
C ASN A 410 -18.66 0.68 -12.97
N ASN A 411 -17.61 1.06 -12.24
CA ASN A 411 -16.84 0.13 -11.44
C ASN A 411 -17.53 -0.07 -10.08
N LYS A 412 -17.50 -1.29 -9.56
CA LYS A 412 -18.15 -1.66 -8.30
C LYS A 412 -17.17 -2.33 -7.37
N ILE A 413 -17.09 -1.83 -6.14
CA ILE A 413 -16.34 -2.42 -5.05
C ILE A 413 -17.37 -2.76 -3.97
N THR A 414 -17.64 -4.05 -3.79
CA THR A 414 -18.74 -4.54 -2.96
C THR A 414 -18.28 -5.57 -1.95
N ASN A 415 -18.82 -5.54 -0.73
CA ASN A 415 -18.60 -6.58 0.28
C ASN A 415 -17.11 -6.81 0.62
N CYS A 416 -16.25 -5.81 0.43
CA CYS A 416 -14.80 -5.94 0.58
C CYS A 416 -14.32 -5.48 1.96
N LYS A 417 -13.16 -5.99 2.37
CA LYS A 417 -12.49 -5.58 3.61
C LYS A 417 -11.11 -5.01 3.31
N PHE A 418 -10.79 -3.84 3.84
CA PHE A 418 -9.50 -3.17 3.70
C PHE A 418 -8.93 -2.89 5.08
N PHE A 419 -7.92 -3.63 5.49
CA PHE A 419 -7.43 -3.54 6.86
C PHE A 419 -5.95 -3.78 7.03
N ASP A 420 -5.38 -3.19 8.08
CA ASP A 420 -3.98 -3.36 8.44
C ASP A 420 -3.01 -2.99 7.29
N ASN A 421 -3.41 -2.03 6.44
CA ASN A 421 -2.61 -1.55 5.30
C ASN A 421 -1.71 -0.38 5.69
N ALA A 422 -0.53 -0.31 5.08
CA ALA A 422 0.54 0.58 5.51
C ALA A 422 0.30 2.06 5.17
N MET A 423 -0.10 2.38 3.94
CA MET A 423 -0.24 3.78 3.47
C MET A 423 -1.70 4.24 3.23
N GLY A 424 -2.70 3.39 3.51
CA GLY A 424 -4.13 3.69 3.35
C GLY A 424 -4.92 2.50 2.80
N GLY A 425 -6.25 2.60 2.77
CA GLY A 425 -7.13 1.49 2.37
C GLY A 425 -7.39 1.44 0.86
N ALA A 426 -8.10 2.44 0.33
CA ALA A 426 -8.45 2.49 -1.10
C ALA A 426 -8.47 3.93 -1.67
N ARG A 427 -8.15 4.05 -2.97
CA ARG A 427 -8.37 5.24 -3.80
C ARG A 427 -9.22 4.87 -5.01
N ILE A 428 -10.39 5.48 -5.13
CA ILE A 428 -11.40 5.10 -6.11
C ILE A 428 -11.94 6.35 -6.81
N GLY A 429 -11.99 6.35 -8.14
CA GLY A 429 -12.45 7.54 -8.86
C GLY A 429 -12.77 7.30 -10.32
N GLY A 430 -13.43 8.29 -10.92
CA GLY A 430 -13.79 8.25 -12.33
C GLY A 430 -14.60 9.45 -12.80
N GLY A 431 -15.04 9.39 -14.05
CA GLY A 431 -15.78 10.48 -14.70
C GLY A 431 -14.87 11.66 -15.09
N ASN A 432 -15.49 12.76 -15.52
CA ASN A 432 -14.78 13.95 -15.96
C ASN A 432 -15.27 15.19 -15.19
N LYS A 433 -14.34 15.82 -14.45
CA LYS A 433 -14.62 16.96 -13.58
C LYS A 433 -14.97 18.24 -14.33
N ARG A 434 -14.57 18.38 -15.60
CA ARG A 434 -14.75 19.62 -16.38
C ARG A 434 -16.09 19.68 -17.09
N ASN A 435 -16.59 18.55 -17.58
CA ASN A 435 -17.90 18.47 -18.24
C ASN A 435 -18.98 17.81 -17.35
N LEU A 436 -18.64 17.47 -16.10
CA LEU A 436 -19.52 16.82 -15.12
C LEU A 436 -20.05 15.44 -15.55
N GLU A 437 -19.32 14.74 -16.42
CA GLU A 437 -19.64 13.37 -16.80
C GLU A 437 -19.50 12.44 -15.59
N LYS A 438 -20.62 11.85 -15.16
CA LYS A 438 -20.68 10.95 -14.01
C LYS A 438 -19.96 9.63 -14.28
N SER A 439 -19.30 9.12 -13.23
CA SER A 439 -18.60 7.85 -13.24
C SER A 439 -19.51 6.65 -12.99
N ASN A 440 -20.60 6.83 -12.21
CA ASN A 440 -21.44 5.73 -11.70
C ASN A 440 -20.62 4.65 -10.96
N VAL A 441 -19.53 5.05 -10.30
CA VAL A 441 -18.72 4.14 -9.49
C VAL A 441 -19.41 3.91 -8.15
N LEU A 442 -19.44 2.66 -7.69
CA LEU A 442 -20.08 2.25 -6.45
C LEU A 442 -19.06 1.63 -5.48
N VAL A 443 -19.04 2.13 -4.25
CA VAL A 443 -18.43 1.47 -3.09
C VAL A 443 -19.56 1.12 -2.13
N TYR A 444 -19.78 -0.16 -1.88
CA TYR A 444 -20.96 -0.62 -1.13
C TYR A 444 -20.65 -1.75 -0.16
N ASN A 445 -21.17 -1.65 1.07
CA ASN A 445 -21.04 -2.68 2.09
C ASN A 445 -19.57 -3.10 2.33
N CYS A 446 -18.67 -2.14 2.40
CA CYS A 446 -17.24 -2.37 2.60
C CYS A 446 -16.81 -1.98 4.02
N ASP A 447 -15.82 -2.69 4.56
CA ASP A 447 -15.21 -2.42 5.86
C ASP A 447 -13.78 -1.89 5.66
N PHE A 448 -13.47 -0.74 6.25
CA PHE A 448 -12.14 -0.13 6.22
C PHE A 448 -11.63 0.12 7.63
N ARG A 449 -10.64 -0.65 8.07
CA ARG A 449 -10.24 -0.64 9.50
C ARG A 449 -8.74 -0.68 9.70
N ARG A 450 -8.20 0.14 10.62
CA ARG A 450 -6.75 0.19 10.94
C ARG A 450 -5.87 0.30 9.69
N ASN A 451 -6.18 1.24 8.81
CA ASN A 451 -5.33 1.54 7.66
C ASN A 451 -4.34 2.66 8.03
N ALA A 452 -3.39 2.93 7.14
CA ALA A 452 -2.38 3.97 7.33
C ALA A 452 -1.42 3.72 8.52
N LEU A 453 -1.01 2.46 8.71
CA LEU A 453 -0.12 2.03 9.82
C LEU A 453 1.31 2.61 9.73
N ARG A 454 1.75 3.05 8.55
CA ARG A 454 3.11 3.58 8.29
C ARG A 454 3.11 5.04 7.85
N LEU A 455 2.07 5.47 7.15
CA LEU A 455 1.90 6.86 6.76
C LEU A 455 0.71 7.46 7.50
N THR A 456 0.95 8.00 8.69
CA THR A 456 -0.12 8.52 9.57
C THR A 456 -0.89 9.69 8.95
N VAL A 457 -0.24 10.50 8.08
CA VAL A 457 -0.91 11.65 7.42
C VAL A 457 -0.90 11.56 5.91
N GLY A 458 -2.07 11.78 5.31
CA GLY A 458 -2.31 11.65 3.87
C GLY A 458 -2.74 10.25 3.40
N GLY A 459 -2.67 9.24 4.28
CA GLY A 459 -3.22 7.90 4.04
C GLY A 459 -4.67 7.79 4.52
N SER A 460 -5.65 7.95 3.62
CA SER A 460 -7.06 7.75 4.00
C SER A 460 -7.45 6.26 4.05
N ALA A 461 -8.45 5.93 4.87
CA ALA A 461 -9.10 4.63 4.78
C ALA A 461 -9.73 4.45 3.40
N LEU A 462 -10.45 5.47 2.95
CA LEU A 462 -11.02 5.56 1.62
C LEU A 462 -10.86 6.99 1.09
N SER A 463 -10.29 7.11 -0.11
CA SER A 463 -10.28 8.34 -0.88
C SER A 463 -11.13 8.17 -2.13
N ILE A 464 -12.07 9.11 -2.37
CA ILE A 464 -12.81 9.16 -3.63
C ILE A 464 -12.48 10.40 -4.47
N SER A 465 -12.56 10.28 -5.79
CA SER A 465 -12.34 11.40 -6.70
C SER A 465 -13.28 11.41 -7.91
N GLY A 466 -13.47 12.59 -8.51
CA GLY A 466 -14.08 12.75 -9.82
C GLY A 466 -15.52 13.20 -9.78
N VAL A 467 -16.42 12.49 -10.47
CA VAL A 467 -17.84 12.87 -10.54
C VAL A 467 -18.74 11.65 -10.37
N GLY A 468 -19.79 11.72 -9.54
CA GLY A 468 -20.82 10.68 -9.51
C GLY A 468 -20.43 9.36 -8.83
N VAL A 469 -19.42 9.37 -7.95
CA VAL A 469 -19.11 8.21 -7.07
C VAL A 469 -20.16 8.09 -5.96
N ARG A 470 -20.68 6.89 -5.72
CA ARG A 470 -21.58 6.55 -4.61
C ARG A 470 -20.87 5.67 -3.58
N VAL A 471 -20.90 6.08 -2.31
CA VAL A 471 -20.37 5.33 -1.17
C VAL A 471 -21.52 5.07 -0.19
N ALA A 472 -21.91 3.81 -0.02
CA ALA A 472 -23.07 3.46 0.79
C ALA A 472 -22.88 2.22 1.65
N ASN A 473 -23.50 2.21 2.83
CA ASN A 473 -23.49 1.09 3.77
C ASN A 473 -22.08 0.60 4.16
N CYS A 474 -21.08 1.48 4.14
CA CYS A 474 -19.72 1.13 4.51
C CYS A 474 -19.45 1.41 5.98
N HIS A 475 -18.54 0.64 6.56
CA HIS A 475 -18.04 0.82 7.91
C HIS A 475 -16.57 1.26 7.85
N ILE A 476 -16.23 2.36 8.50
CA ILE A 476 -14.88 2.90 8.55
C ILE A 476 -14.50 3.16 10.01
N SER A 477 -13.51 2.42 10.51
CA SER A 477 -13.12 2.43 11.93
C SER A 477 -11.62 2.41 12.15
N ASP A 478 -11.21 2.71 13.39
CA ASP A 478 -9.83 2.62 13.89
C ASP A 478 -8.80 3.36 13.02
N GLN A 479 -9.17 4.50 12.42
CA GLN A 479 -8.26 5.30 11.61
C GLN A 479 -7.52 6.33 12.45
N ARG A 480 -6.19 6.40 12.28
CA ARG A 480 -5.33 7.30 13.07
C ARG A 480 -5.61 8.77 12.77
N GLN A 481 -5.81 9.14 11.50
CA GLN A 481 -6.02 10.54 11.13
C GLN A 481 -7.05 10.75 10.01
N ALA A 482 -6.71 10.49 8.74
CA ALA A 482 -7.61 10.75 7.62
C ALA A 482 -8.59 9.58 7.43
N THR A 483 -9.83 9.73 7.89
CA THR A 483 -10.83 8.66 7.77
C THR A 483 -11.34 8.52 6.33
N PHE A 484 -11.87 9.59 5.76
CA PHE A 484 -12.42 9.62 4.42
C PHE A 484 -12.03 10.91 3.70
N GLY A 485 -11.37 10.79 2.55
CA GLY A 485 -10.97 11.92 1.72
C GLY A 485 -11.79 11.96 0.44
N PHE A 486 -12.19 13.15 -0.02
CA PHE A 486 -12.89 13.27 -1.30
C PHE A 486 -12.52 14.55 -2.06
N THR A 487 -12.58 14.50 -3.38
CA THR A 487 -12.49 15.67 -4.25
C THR A 487 -13.29 15.46 -5.53
N GLY A 488 -14.20 16.36 -5.87
CA GLY A 488 -15.08 16.12 -7.00
C GLY A 488 -16.45 16.75 -6.87
N ASN A 489 -17.35 16.32 -7.75
CA ASN A 489 -18.72 16.81 -7.83
C ASN A 489 -19.71 15.64 -7.77
N ASP A 490 -20.95 15.90 -7.37
CA ASP A 490 -22.07 14.95 -7.42
C ASP A 490 -21.81 13.57 -6.79
N HIS A 491 -21.01 13.52 -5.71
CA HIS A 491 -20.84 12.31 -4.93
C HIS A 491 -22.06 12.07 -4.03
N LEU A 492 -22.45 10.80 -3.86
CA LEU A 492 -23.48 10.39 -2.90
C LEU A 492 -22.84 9.56 -1.79
N ILE A 493 -22.91 10.05 -0.55
CA ILE A 493 -22.35 9.38 0.63
C ILE A 493 -23.50 9.17 1.60
N GLU A 494 -23.97 7.94 1.76
CA GLU A 494 -25.19 7.64 2.53
C GLU A 494 -25.04 6.38 3.39
N ASN A 495 -25.67 6.37 4.57
CA ASN A 495 -25.76 5.18 5.45
C ASN A 495 -24.39 4.55 5.81
N ASN A 496 -23.33 5.35 5.92
CA ASN A 496 -22.01 4.87 6.32
C ASN A 496 -21.81 5.09 7.83
N LEU A 497 -21.12 4.16 8.48
CA LEU A 497 -20.72 4.25 9.89
C LEU A 497 -19.24 4.65 10.00
N PHE A 498 -18.97 5.70 10.78
CA PHE A 498 -17.62 6.18 11.09
C PHE A 498 -17.40 6.15 12.60
N GLU A 499 -16.46 5.35 13.08
CA GLU A 499 -16.18 5.22 14.51
C GLU A 499 -14.70 5.00 14.83
N ARG A 500 -14.35 4.95 16.11
CA ARG A 500 -12.97 4.89 16.62
C ARG A 500 -12.79 3.83 17.69
#